data_AF-A0A378UTK8-F1
#
_entry.id   AF-A0A378UTK8-F1
#
_cell.length_a   1.000
_cell.length_b   1.000
_cell.length_c   1.000
_cell.angle_alpha   90.00
_cell.angle_beta   90.00
_cell.angle_gamma   90.00
#
_symmetry.space_group_name_H-M   'P 1'
#
loop_
_entity.id
_entity.type
_entity.pdbx_description
1 polymer ?
#
loop_
_entity_poly.entity_id
_entity_poly.type
_entity_poly.pdbx_seq_one_letter_code
_entity_poly.pdbx_strand_id
1 'polypeptide(L)'
;MTDLSQYRQDAKGNLIPLANIKETDLLRDELVMEIVGKAQAVQANIADFKQQAMDDIAAFAQLSADRYDVKLGGKKGNISLHSFDGQYRVNLAIQDTLVFDEGLLAAKALIDECINEWTEGSRSELKTLINAAFQVDKEGNLSTARVLGLRRLDIEDHKWQKAMEALSDSLQVHTSKPFVRVYKRDEAGAYQLMNLDIAKV
;
A
#
# COMPACT_ATOMS: atom_id res chain seq x y z
N MET A 1 47.32 17.63 -9.49
CA MET A 1 46.06 16.90 -9.25
C MET A 1 45.30 17.69 -8.20
N THR A 2 44.08 18.14 -8.46
CA THR A 2 43.32 18.95 -7.51
C THR A 2 42.92 18.07 -6.32
N ASP A 3 43.23 18.52 -5.11
CA ASP A 3 42.82 17.82 -3.89
C ASP A 3 41.32 18.06 -3.64
N LEU A 4 40.50 17.07 -3.99
CA LEU A 4 39.05 17.14 -3.85
C LEU A 4 38.58 17.19 -2.40
N SER A 5 39.43 16.88 -1.41
CA SER A 5 39.06 16.95 0.01
C SER A 5 38.82 18.39 0.49
N GLN A 6 39.35 19.39 -0.23
CA GLN A 6 39.18 20.82 0.07
C GLN A 6 37.95 21.46 -0.57
N TYR A 7 37.10 20.67 -1.23
CA TYR A 7 35.91 21.13 -1.93
C TYR A 7 34.67 20.39 -1.42
N ARG A 8 33.51 21.02 -1.54
CA ARG A 8 32.20 20.40 -1.35
C ARG A 8 31.33 20.65 -2.58
N GLN A 9 30.52 19.66 -2.93
CA GLN A 9 29.58 19.78 -4.03
C GLN A 9 28.30 20.44 -3.53
N ASP A 10 27.83 21.49 -4.21
CA ASP A 10 26.53 22.11 -3.92
C ASP A 10 25.37 21.35 -4.58
N ALA A 11 24.13 21.75 -4.28
CA ALA A 11 22.92 21.12 -4.83
C ALA A 11 22.77 21.25 -6.36
N LYS A 12 23.53 22.13 -7.02
CA LYS A 12 23.57 22.30 -8.48
C LYS A 12 24.70 21.49 -9.13
N GLY A 13 25.50 20.80 -8.32
CA GLY A 13 26.63 19.99 -8.77
C GLY A 13 27.97 20.73 -8.87
N ASN A 14 28.05 21.99 -8.44
CA ASN A 14 29.29 22.78 -8.50
C ASN A 14 30.22 22.43 -7.34
N LEU A 15 31.53 22.41 -7.58
CA LEU A 15 32.54 22.26 -6.53
C LEU A 15 32.91 23.62 -5.94
N ILE A 16 32.58 23.82 -4.67
CA ILE A 16 32.86 25.04 -3.91
C ILE A 16 34.04 24.77 -2.96
N PRO A 17 35.12 25.59 -2.99
CA PRO A 17 36.20 25.49 -2.01
C PRO A 17 35.66 25.67 -0.58
N LEU A 18 36.12 24.86 0.38
CA LEU A 18 35.70 24.93 1.78
C LEU A 18 35.86 26.34 2.38
N ALA A 19 36.94 27.04 2.04
CA ALA A 19 37.21 28.41 2.49
C ALA A 19 36.14 29.44 2.05
N ASN A 20 35.37 29.12 1.01
CA ASN A 20 34.31 29.98 0.48
C ASN A 20 32.90 29.60 1.00
N ILE A 21 32.81 28.61 1.89
CA ILE A 21 31.56 28.18 2.51
C ILE A 21 31.49 28.79 3.92
N LYS A 22 30.33 29.33 4.30
CA LYS A 22 30.15 29.88 5.64
C LYS A 22 30.29 28.77 6.67
N GLU A 23 30.93 29.07 7.79
CA GLU A 23 31.09 28.12 8.91
C GLU A 23 29.73 27.57 9.37
N THR A 24 28.70 28.43 9.46
CA THR A 24 27.34 28.01 9.80
C THR A 24 26.73 27.00 8.82
N ASP A 25 27.12 27.05 7.55
CA ASP A 25 26.63 26.13 6.53
C ASP A 25 27.37 24.79 6.62
N LEU A 26 28.66 24.80 6.93
CA LEU A 26 29.45 23.59 7.22
C LEU A 26 28.96 22.87 8.47
N LEU A 27 28.71 23.59 9.57
CA LEU A 27 28.16 23.02 10.80
C LEU A 27 26.76 22.43 10.58
N ARG A 28 25.95 23.06 9.73
CA ARG A 28 24.63 22.52 9.36
C ARG A 28 24.77 21.25 8.53
N ASP A 29 25.68 21.24 7.54
CA ASP A 29 25.97 20.06 6.73
C ASP A 29 26.42 18.89 7.62
N GLU A 30 27.35 19.13 8.54
CA GLU A 30 27.83 18.13 9.50
C GLU A 30 26.69 17.55 10.34
N LEU A 31 25.85 18.41 10.93
CA LEU A 31 24.69 17.98 11.71
C LEU A 31 23.71 17.14 10.87
N VAL A 32 23.42 17.57 9.64
CA VAL A 32 22.54 16.84 8.72
C VAL A 32 23.13 15.47 8.40
N MET A 33 24.42 15.41 8.06
CA MET A 33 25.10 14.16 7.72
C MET A 33 25.18 13.19 8.90
N GLU A 34 25.36 13.70 10.12
CA GLU A 34 25.31 12.89 11.33
C GLU A 34 23.91 12.27 11.54
N ILE A 35 22.85 13.08 11.41
CA ILE A 35 21.47 12.60 11.54
C ILE A 35 21.14 11.58 10.44
N VAL A 36 21.57 11.84 9.20
CA VAL A 36 21.39 10.92 8.07
C VAL A 36 22.07 9.58 8.35
N GLY A 37 23.30 9.58 8.85
CA GLY A 37 24.01 8.34 9.20
C GLY A 37 23.26 7.52 10.26
N LYS A 38 22.75 8.17 11.32
CA LYS A 38 21.92 7.51 12.34
C LYS A 38 20.63 6.96 11.76
N ALA A 39 19.96 7.74 10.90
CA ALA A 39 18.71 7.33 10.26
C ALA A 39 18.92 6.13 9.33
N GLN A 40 20.02 6.09 8.57
CA GLN A 40 20.38 4.95 7.72
C GLN A 40 20.60 3.68 8.54
N ALA A 41 21.27 3.77 9.69
CA ALA A 41 21.47 2.62 10.57
C ALA A 41 20.13 2.07 11.12
N VAL A 42 19.22 2.96 11.55
CA VAL A 42 17.87 2.55 11.98
C VAL A 42 17.08 1.93 10.82
N GLN A 43 17.14 2.53 9.63
CA GLN A 43 16.49 2.01 8.43
C GLN A 43 16.98 0.59 8.07
N ALA A 44 18.29 0.36 8.11
CA ALA A 44 18.89 -0.95 7.86
C ALA A 44 18.39 -1.98 8.88
N ASN A 45 18.43 -1.65 10.18
CA ASN A 45 17.95 -2.54 11.24
C ASN A 45 16.47 -2.91 11.08
N ILE A 46 15.61 -1.95 10.70
CA ILE A 46 14.18 -2.22 10.47
C ILE A 46 13.97 -3.10 9.24
N ALA A 47 14.75 -2.88 8.17
CA ALA A 47 14.67 -3.69 6.95
C ALA A 47 15.11 -5.13 7.21
N ASP A 48 16.23 -5.32 7.89
CA ASP A 48 16.77 -6.64 8.25
C ASP A 48 15.81 -7.39 9.18
N PHE A 49 15.30 -6.71 10.22
CA PHE A 49 14.29 -7.27 11.12
C PHE A 49 13.05 -7.74 10.35
N LYS A 50 12.54 -6.92 9.42
CA LYS A 50 11.37 -7.28 8.61
C LYS A 50 11.63 -8.54 7.79
N GLN A 51 12.77 -8.60 7.10
CA GLN A 51 13.12 -9.73 6.24
C GLN A 51 13.27 -11.01 7.05
N GLN A 52 14.05 -10.96 8.14
CA GLN A 52 14.28 -12.10 9.02
C GLN A 52 12.97 -12.62 9.64
N ALA A 53 12.13 -11.72 10.15
CA ALA A 53 10.84 -12.11 10.72
C ALA A 53 9.93 -12.80 9.68
N MET A 54 9.93 -12.34 8.44
CA MET A 54 9.17 -13.00 7.37
C MET A 54 9.69 -14.40 7.07
N ASP A 55 11.00 -14.56 6.96
CA ASP A 55 11.64 -15.84 6.66
C ASP A 55 11.43 -16.85 7.79
N ASP A 56 11.57 -16.42 9.04
CA ASP A 56 11.33 -17.24 10.22
C ASP A 56 9.87 -17.71 10.33
N ILE A 57 8.90 -16.81 10.08
CA ILE A 57 7.48 -17.16 10.06
C ILE A 57 7.18 -18.15 8.95
N ALA A 58 7.74 -17.95 7.76
CA ALA A 58 7.55 -18.86 6.63
C ALA A 58 8.14 -20.26 6.91
N ALA A 59 9.34 -20.32 7.49
CA ALA A 59 9.98 -21.55 7.90
C ALA A 59 9.17 -22.28 8.98
N PHE A 60 8.65 -21.56 9.98
CA PHE A 60 7.80 -22.13 11.02
C PHE A 60 6.47 -22.67 10.48
N ALA A 61 5.85 -21.96 9.54
CA ALA A 61 4.63 -22.41 8.88
C ALA A 61 4.87 -23.70 8.09
N GLN A 62 5.96 -23.77 7.33
CA GLN A 62 6.33 -24.97 6.59
C GLN A 62 6.56 -26.16 7.54
N LEU A 63 7.33 -25.98 8.61
CA LEU A 63 7.58 -27.01 9.62
C LEU A 63 6.26 -27.53 10.23
N SER A 64 5.30 -26.64 10.46
CA SER A 64 3.98 -27.00 10.99
C SER A 64 3.17 -27.80 9.99
N ALA A 65 3.26 -27.49 8.69
CA ALA A 65 2.55 -28.17 7.63
C ALA A 65 3.10 -29.58 7.36
N ASP A 66 4.43 -29.71 7.35
CA ASP A 66 5.14 -30.99 7.18
C ASP A 66 4.74 -32.00 8.27
N ARG A 67 4.47 -31.53 9.50
CA ARG A 67 3.98 -32.38 10.60
C ARG A 67 2.67 -33.10 10.30
N TYR A 68 1.82 -32.50 9.47
CA TYR A 68 0.50 -33.03 9.13
C TYR A 68 0.43 -33.55 7.67
N ASP A 69 1.57 -33.67 6.99
CA ASP A 69 1.68 -34.07 5.57
C ASP A 69 0.82 -33.18 4.64
N VAL A 70 0.63 -31.91 5.03
CA VAL A 70 -0.12 -30.91 4.25
C VAL A 70 0.88 -30.02 3.53
N LYS A 71 0.71 -29.86 2.22
CA LYS A 71 1.42 -28.79 1.49
C LYS A 71 0.68 -27.49 1.69
N LEU A 72 1.30 -26.50 2.32
CA LEU A 72 0.78 -25.14 2.31
C LEU A 72 0.79 -24.63 0.87
N GLY A 73 -0.40 -24.52 0.29
CA GLY A 73 -0.60 -24.01 -1.07
C GLY A 73 -0.31 -22.51 -1.11
N GLY A 74 0.90 -22.15 -1.57
CA GLY A 74 1.28 -20.78 -1.92
C GLY A 74 1.73 -19.91 -0.75
N LYS A 75 2.67 -18.99 -1.03
CA LYS A 75 3.17 -17.95 -0.11
C LYS A 75 2.10 -16.91 0.30
N LYS A 76 0.82 -17.15 0.00
CA LYS A 76 -0.29 -16.22 0.18
C LYS A 76 -1.20 -16.72 1.30
N GLY A 77 -1.03 -16.13 2.47
CA GLY A 77 -1.92 -16.35 3.61
C GLY A 77 -1.51 -15.43 4.75
N ASN A 78 -2.50 -14.89 5.46
CA ASN A 78 -2.22 -14.16 6.70
C ASN A 78 -1.91 -15.20 7.79
N ILE A 79 -0.79 -15.03 8.51
CA ILE A 79 -0.39 -15.91 9.60
C ILE A 79 -0.41 -15.10 10.90
N SER A 80 -0.95 -15.69 11.96
CA SER A 80 -0.96 -15.13 13.31
C SER A 80 -0.31 -16.12 14.26
N LEU A 81 0.79 -15.71 14.89
CA LEU A 81 1.51 -16.48 15.89
C LEU A 81 1.32 -15.82 17.25
N HIS A 82 1.11 -16.62 18.29
CA HIS A 82 0.99 -16.16 19.67
C HIS A 82 2.14 -16.73 20.50
N SER A 83 2.65 -15.94 21.44
CA SER A 83 3.49 -16.50 22.50
C SER A 83 2.67 -17.46 23.36
N PHE A 84 3.35 -18.40 24.01
CA PHE A 84 2.70 -19.45 24.79
C PHE A 84 1.79 -18.90 25.91
N ASP A 85 2.21 -17.82 26.56
CA ASP A 85 1.45 -17.10 27.59
C ASP A 85 0.38 -16.14 27.01
N GLY A 86 0.36 -15.98 25.68
CA GLY A 86 -0.50 -15.03 24.97
C GLY A 86 -0.15 -13.56 25.24
N GLN A 87 1.01 -13.25 25.80
CA GLN A 87 1.45 -11.87 26.04
C GLN A 87 1.79 -11.13 24.74
N TYR A 88 2.24 -11.86 23.71
CA TYR A 88 2.67 -11.30 22.44
C TYR A 88 1.97 -12.00 21.27
N ARG A 89 1.75 -11.22 20.20
CA ARG A 89 1.22 -11.73 18.93
C ARG A 89 2.01 -11.15 17.77
N VAL A 90 2.39 -11.99 16.81
CA VAL A 90 3.04 -11.61 15.56
C VAL A 90 2.14 -11.96 14.40
N ASN A 91 1.84 -10.97 13.56
CA ASN A 91 1.03 -11.15 12.35
C ASN A 91 1.89 -10.93 11.11
N LEU A 92 1.93 -11.91 10.21
CA LEU A 92 2.35 -11.72 8.83
C LEU A 92 1.09 -11.53 7.99
N ALA A 93 0.95 -10.36 7.38
CA ALA A 93 -0.19 -10.03 6.52
C ALA A 93 0.27 -9.75 5.10
N ILE A 94 -0.47 -10.26 4.11
CA ILE A 94 -0.26 -9.93 2.70
C ILE A 94 -1.34 -8.94 2.28
N GLN A 95 -0.92 -7.75 1.83
CA GLN A 95 -1.82 -6.75 1.29
C GLN A 95 -1.68 -6.69 -0.23
N ASP A 96 -2.75 -7.05 -0.92
CA ASP A 96 -2.83 -6.96 -2.37
C ASP A 96 -3.29 -5.56 -2.77
N THR A 97 -2.61 -4.97 -3.75
CA THR A 97 -3.05 -3.77 -4.46
C THR A 97 -3.75 -4.23 -5.72
N LEU A 98 -5.03 -3.87 -5.82
CA LEU A 98 -5.89 -4.20 -6.95
C LEU A 98 -5.86 -3.08 -7.97
N VAL A 99 -5.82 -3.45 -9.24
CA VAL A 99 -5.98 -2.54 -10.38
C VAL A 99 -7.00 -3.11 -11.34
N PHE A 100 -7.61 -2.25 -12.14
CA PHE A 100 -8.42 -2.71 -13.26
C PHE A 100 -7.59 -2.68 -14.55
N ASP A 101 -7.83 -3.65 -15.41
CA ASP A 101 -7.34 -3.68 -16.79
C ASP A 101 -8.31 -2.95 -17.76
N GLU A 102 -8.14 -3.16 -19.07
CA GLU A 102 -8.98 -2.55 -20.11
C GLU A 102 -10.49 -2.85 -19.97
N GLY A 103 -10.89 -3.92 -19.27
CA GLY A 103 -12.29 -4.26 -19.06
C GLY A 103 -13.05 -3.19 -18.25
N LEU A 104 -12.35 -2.31 -17.53
CA LEU A 104 -12.95 -1.13 -16.90
C LEU A 104 -13.64 -0.21 -17.91
N LEU A 105 -13.04 -0.03 -19.09
CA LEU A 105 -13.62 0.80 -20.15
C LEU A 105 -14.88 0.16 -20.73
N ALA A 106 -14.86 -1.16 -20.92
CA ALA A 106 -16.01 -1.92 -21.38
C ALA A 106 -17.18 -1.82 -20.39
N ALA A 107 -16.90 -1.98 -19.10
CA ALA A 107 -17.91 -1.83 -18.07
C ALA A 107 -18.46 -0.40 -17.97
N LYS A 108 -17.59 0.61 -18.09
CA LYS A 108 -18.03 2.02 -18.11
C LYS A 108 -19.03 2.26 -19.24
N ALA A 109 -18.73 1.77 -20.44
CA ALA A 109 -19.64 1.92 -21.58
C ALA A 109 -21.01 1.29 -21.30
N LEU A 110 -21.05 0.08 -20.72
CA LEU A 110 -22.31 -0.60 -20.36
C LEU A 110 -23.08 0.15 -19.27
N ILE A 111 -22.39 0.71 -18.26
CA ILE A 111 -23.01 1.53 -17.21
C ILE A 111 -23.61 2.81 -17.79
N ASP A 112 -22.86 3.50 -18.66
CA ASP A 112 -23.32 4.72 -19.32
C ASP A 112 -24.56 4.44 -20.18
N GLU A 113 -24.59 3.31 -20.91
CA GLU A 113 -25.79 2.86 -21.63
C GLU A 113 -26.99 2.64 -20.71
N CYS A 114 -26.82 1.94 -19.59
CA CYS A 114 -27.90 1.70 -18.61
C CYS A 114 -28.46 3.02 -18.07
N ILE A 115 -27.58 3.93 -17.66
CA ILE A 115 -27.96 5.23 -17.11
C ILE A 115 -28.72 6.05 -18.14
N ASN A 116 -28.26 6.07 -19.40
CA ASN A 116 -28.92 6.81 -20.46
C ASN A 116 -30.34 6.28 -20.73
N GLU A 117 -30.53 4.96 -20.72
CA GLU A 117 -31.84 4.32 -20.89
C GLU A 117 -32.77 4.62 -19.71
N TRP A 118 -32.30 4.46 -18.46
CA TRP A 118 -33.13 4.72 -17.27
C TRP A 118 -33.49 6.20 -17.10
N THR A 119 -32.68 7.09 -17.66
CA THR A 119 -32.91 8.53 -17.62
C THR A 119 -33.60 9.05 -18.87
N GLU A 120 -33.98 8.20 -19.81
CA GLU A 120 -34.72 8.62 -21.00
C GLU A 120 -36.04 9.33 -20.60
N GLY A 121 -36.30 10.50 -21.18
CA GLY A 121 -37.44 11.34 -20.80
C GLY A 121 -37.36 12.06 -19.44
N SER A 122 -36.30 11.84 -18.65
CA SER A 122 -36.09 12.57 -17.38
C SER A 122 -35.58 13.99 -17.59
N ARG A 123 -35.77 14.86 -16.58
CA ARG A 123 -35.33 16.25 -16.60
C ARG A 123 -33.80 16.35 -16.74
N SER A 124 -33.31 17.37 -17.43
CA SER A 124 -31.86 17.56 -17.66
C SER A 124 -31.07 17.69 -16.36
N GLU A 125 -31.67 18.25 -15.31
CA GLU A 125 -31.06 18.34 -13.98
C GLU A 125 -30.85 16.96 -13.35
N LEU A 126 -31.81 16.04 -13.49
CA LEU A 126 -31.69 14.66 -12.98
C LEU A 126 -30.62 13.87 -13.74
N LYS A 127 -30.56 14.01 -15.07
CA LYS A 127 -29.48 13.44 -15.89
C LYS A 127 -28.11 13.93 -15.45
N THR A 128 -28.00 15.23 -15.16
CA THR A 128 -26.75 15.86 -14.74
C THR A 128 -26.31 15.34 -13.37
N LEU A 129 -27.23 15.19 -12.42
CA LEU A 129 -26.92 14.65 -11.08
C LEU A 129 -26.46 13.19 -11.14
N ILE A 130 -27.11 12.36 -11.96
CA ILE A 130 -26.73 10.96 -12.12
C ILE A 130 -25.37 10.88 -12.81
N ASN A 131 -25.15 11.57 -13.93
CA ASN A 131 -23.85 11.56 -14.60
C ASN A 131 -22.70 12.09 -13.73
N ALA A 132 -22.95 13.10 -12.88
CA ALA A 132 -21.97 13.58 -11.91
C ALA A 132 -21.66 12.53 -10.83
N ALA A 133 -22.65 11.73 -10.41
CA ALA A 133 -22.45 10.63 -9.45
C ALA A 133 -21.59 9.49 -10.01
N PHE A 134 -21.44 9.39 -11.34
CA PHE A 134 -20.62 8.39 -12.03
C PHE A 134 -19.39 9.00 -12.74
N GLN A 135 -19.11 10.29 -12.56
CA GLN A 135 -17.95 10.94 -13.17
C GLN A 135 -16.62 10.36 -12.65
N VAL A 136 -15.74 10.10 -13.61
CA VAL A 136 -14.33 9.72 -13.44
C VAL A 136 -13.52 10.89 -12.88
N ASP A 137 -12.35 10.60 -12.30
CA ASP A 137 -11.45 11.66 -11.84
C ASP A 137 -10.83 12.45 -13.02
N LYS A 138 -10.02 13.47 -12.71
CA LYS A 138 -9.43 14.37 -13.71
C LYS A 138 -8.51 13.67 -14.72
N GLU A 139 -8.06 12.46 -14.42
CA GLU A 139 -7.20 11.66 -15.31
C GLU A 139 -8.03 10.65 -16.13
N GLY A 140 -9.35 10.67 -15.99
CA GLY A 140 -10.25 9.73 -16.67
C GLY A 140 -10.42 8.40 -15.94
N ASN A 141 -9.84 8.25 -14.74
CA ASN A 141 -9.86 7.00 -14.00
C ASN A 141 -11.10 6.89 -13.11
N LEU A 142 -11.74 5.73 -13.14
CA LEU A 142 -12.76 5.39 -12.16
C LEU A 142 -12.08 5.09 -10.82
N SER A 143 -12.53 5.76 -9.75
CA SER A 143 -12.09 5.42 -8.40
C SER A 143 -12.48 3.98 -8.07
N THR A 144 -11.48 3.15 -7.76
CA THR A 144 -11.67 1.73 -7.41
C THR A 144 -12.71 1.54 -6.31
N ALA A 145 -12.72 2.43 -5.33
CA ALA A 145 -13.68 2.41 -4.23
C ALA A 145 -15.12 2.70 -4.69
N ARG A 146 -15.32 3.65 -5.62
CA ARG A 146 -16.66 3.98 -6.14
C ARG A 146 -17.20 2.83 -6.99
N VAL A 147 -16.36 2.26 -7.85
CA VAL A 147 -16.70 1.09 -8.70
C VAL A 147 -17.09 -0.12 -7.88
N LEU A 148 -16.29 -0.47 -6.86
CA LEU A 148 -16.61 -1.55 -5.94
C LEU A 148 -17.88 -1.27 -5.12
N GLY A 149 -18.23 0.01 -4.92
CA GLY A 149 -19.49 0.43 -4.32
C GLY A 149 -20.70 0.12 -5.20
N LEU A 150 -20.58 0.27 -6.53
CA LEU A 150 -21.66 -0.03 -7.48
C LEU A 150 -22.08 -1.51 -7.43
N ARG A 151 -21.11 -2.41 -7.24
CA ARG A 151 -21.37 -3.86 -7.12
C ARG A 151 -22.24 -4.22 -5.91
N ARG A 152 -22.40 -3.32 -4.94
CA ARG A 152 -23.27 -3.55 -3.77
C ARG A 152 -24.74 -3.25 -4.06
N LEU A 153 -25.03 -2.61 -5.19
CA LEU A 153 -26.39 -2.31 -5.60
C LEU A 153 -27.01 -3.57 -6.20
N ASP A 154 -28.09 -4.03 -5.60
CA ASP A 154 -28.87 -5.16 -6.07
C ASP A 154 -29.84 -4.68 -7.16
N ILE A 155 -29.37 -4.68 -8.40
CA ILE A 155 -30.12 -4.23 -9.58
C ILE A 155 -30.22 -5.40 -10.55
N GLU A 156 -31.45 -5.76 -10.91
CA GLU A 156 -31.77 -6.94 -11.72
C GLU A 156 -31.62 -6.71 -13.24
N ASP A 157 -31.33 -5.48 -13.67
CA ASP A 157 -31.18 -5.16 -15.08
C ASP A 157 -30.04 -5.97 -15.73
N HIS A 158 -30.32 -6.63 -16.85
CA HIS A 158 -29.39 -7.52 -17.52
C HIS A 158 -28.11 -6.80 -17.99
N LYS A 159 -28.20 -5.56 -18.48
CA LYS A 159 -27.02 -4.79 -18.91
C LYS A 159 -26.21 -4.35 -17.70
N TRP A 160 -26.88 -3.98 -16.61
CA TRP A 160 -26.21 -3.66 -15.35
C TRP A 160 -25.42 -4.86 -14.83
N GLN A 161 -26.04 -6.04 -14.78
CA GLN A 161 -25.37 -7.28 -14.35
C GLN A 161 -24.14 -7.59 -15.22
N LYS A 162 -24.28 -7.47 -16.55
CA LYS A 162 -23.17 -7.64 -17.49
C LYS A 162 -22.05 -6.62 -17.28
N ALA A 163 -22.38 -5.38 -16.92
CA ALA A 163 -21.38 -4.37 -16.58
C ALA A 163 -20.64 -4.72 -15.28
N MET A 164 -21.34 -5.22 -14.26
CA MET A 164 -20.74 -5.66 -13.00
C MET A 164 -19.88 -6.92 -13.16
N GLU A 165 -20.23 -7.80 -14.10
CA GLU A 165 -19.41 -8.95 -14.50
C GLU A 165 -18.11 -8.49 -15.16
N ALA A 166 -18.17 -7.63 -16.17
CA ALA A 166 -16.99 -7.05 -16.83
C ALA A 166 -16.08 -6.27 -15.85
N LEU A 167 -16.66 -5.59 -14.85
CA LEU A 167 -15.90 -4.97 -13.75
C LEU A 167 -15.19 -6.01 -12.88
N SER A 168 -15.83 -7.13 -12.61
CA SER A 168 -15.26 -8.16 -11.75
C SER A 168 -14.10 -8.88 -12.44
N ASP A 169 -14.25 -9.16 -13.73
CA ASP A 169 -13.24 -9.85 -14.54
C ASP A 169 -12.01 -8.98 -14.80
N SER A 170 -12.20 -7.65 -14.89
CA SER A 170 -11.09 -6.70 -15.06
C SER A 170 -10.25 -6.47 -13.81
N LEU A 171 -10.69 -6.96 -12.65
CA LEU A 171 -10.00 -6.74 -11.39
C LEU A 171 -8.79 -7.70 -11.26
N GLN A 172 -7.60 -7.13 -11.30
CA GLN A 172 -6.35 -7.89 -11.21
C GLN A 172 -5.53 -7.49 -9.97
N VAL A 173 -4.78 -8.44 -9.42
CA VAL A 173 -3.77 -8.15 -8.38
C VAL A 173 -2.51 -7.62 -9.05
N HIS A 174 -2.19 -6.35 -8.84
CA HIS A 174 -1.00 -5.71 -9.41
C HIS A 174 0.26 -5.99 -8.60
N THR A 175 0.17 -5.83 -7.28
CA THR A 175 1.29 -6.10 -6.37
C THR A 175 0.78 -6.66 -5.06
N SER A 176 1.56 -7.53 -4.44
CA SER A 176 1.33 -8.07 -3.10
C SER A 176 2.47 -7.60 -2.21
N LYS A 177 2.15 -6.87 -1.14
CA LYS A 177 3.15 -6.40 -0.17
C LYS A 177 2.99 -7.13 1.16
N PRO A 178 4.04 -7.80 1.67
CA PRO A 178 4.03 -8.42 2.98
C PRO A 178 4.35 -7.41 4.09
N PHE A 179 3.64 -7.55 5.20
CA PHE A 179 3.77 -6.73 6.40
C PHE A 179 3.87 -7.61 7.63
N VAL A 180 4.85 -7.33 8.48
CA VAL A 180 4.98 -7.92 9.82
C VAL A 180 4.47 -6.91 10.83
N ARG A 181 3.58 -7.33 11.72
CA ARG A 181 3.08 -6.52 12.84
C ARG A 181 3.26 -7.29 14.14
N VAL A 182 3.86 -6.64 15.13
CA VAL A 182 4.07 -7.21 16.46
C VAL A 182 3.17 -6.50 17.45
N TYR A 183 2.52 -7.25 18.31
CA TYR A 183 1.60 -6.74 19.30
C TYR A 183 1.98 -7.24 20.69
N LYS A 184 1.70 -6.41 21.70
CA LYS A 184 1.79 -6.74 23.12
C LYS A 184 0.39 -6.62 23.73
N ARG A 185 -0.02 -7.61 24.51
CA ARG A 185 -1.28 -7.58 25.27
C ARG A 185 -1.16 -6.63 26.45
N ASP A 186 -2.11 -5.74 26.63
CA ASP A 186 -2.20 -4.85 27.79
C ASP A 186 -2.91 -5.52 28.97
N GLU A 187 -3.00 -4.82 30.11
CA GLU A 187 -3.68 -5.30 31.32
C GLU A 187 -5.18 -5.55 31.12
N ALA A 188 -5.80 -4.85 30.17
CA ALA A 188 -7.20 -5.05 29.79
C ALA A 188 -7.40 -6.23 28.83
N GLY A 189 -6.32 -6.89 28.41
CA GLY A 189 -6.34 -8.03 27.49
C GLY A 189 -6.35 -7.66 26.00
N ALA A 190 -6.29 -6.37 25.65
CA ALA A 190 -6.26 -5.91 24.28
C ALA A 190 -4.82 -5.92 23.72
N TYR A 191 -4.67 -6.26 22.44
CA TYR A 191 -3.38 -6.27 21.76
C TYR A 191 -3.03 -4.90 21.19
N GLN A 192 -2.04 -4.24 21.78
CA GLN A 192 -1.50 -2.97 21.33
C GLN A 192 -0.37 -3.19 20.34
N LEU A 193 -0.36 -2.42 19.25
CA LEU A 193 0.72 -2.48 18.26
C LEU A 193 2.01 -1.97 18.89
N MET A 194 3.07 -2.78 18.80
CA MET A 194 4.44 -2.30 19.04
C MET A 194 4.87 -1.50 17.82
N ASN A 195 4.72 -0.18 17.90
CA ASN A 195 4.96 0.69 16.78
C ASN A 195 6.46 0.91 16.56
N LEU A 196 6.89 0.81 15.31
CA LEU A 196 8.28 1.06 14.88
C LEU A 196 8.38 2.29 13.96
N ASP A 197 7.27 3.01 13.76
CA ASP A 197 7.24 4.29 13.05
C ASP A 197 7.83 5.38 13.94
N ILE A 198 8.97 5.93 13.55
CA ILE A 198 9.71 6.96 14.30
C ILE A 198 8.85 8.19 14.66
N ALA A 199 7.83 8.51 13.87
CA ALA A 199 6.94 9.64 14.16
C ALA A 199 5.94 9.36 15.30
N LYS A 200 5.86 8.11 15.75
CA LYS A 200 4.86 7.62 16.72
C LYS A 200 5.48 6.84 17.89
N VAL A 201 6.79 6.68 17.91
CA VAL A 201 7.57 6.09 19.02
C VAL A 201 7.84 7.13 20.10
#